data_AF-A0A087EA01-F1
#
_entry.id   AF-A0A087EA01-F1
#
_cell.length_a   1.000
_cell.length_b   1.000
_cell.length_c   1.000
_cell.angle_alpha   90.00
_cell.angle_beta   90.00
_cell.angle_gamma   90.00
#
_symmetry.space_group_name_H-M   'P 1'
#
loop_
_entity.id
_entity.type
_entity.pdbx_description
1 polymer ?
#
loop_
_entity_poly.entity_id
_entity_poly.type
_entity_poly.pdbx_seq_one_letter_code
_entity_poly.pdbx_strand_id
1 'polypeptide(L)'
;MTSSRPLPVIVIGQVRYQLTRHVLWASGVHDDYLEWRRTDAKRFERIQRLIVDIDQHPFSGLGKPEPLRHNLAGAWSRHVRQEHRLIYHVDNQGIHLYSVRDHY
;
A
#
# COMPACT_ATOMS: atom_id res chain seq x y z
N MET A 1 6.07 -20.51 -22.12
CA MET A 1 4.87 -20.60 -21.26
C MET A 1 5.08 -19.69 -20.07
N THR A 2 4.92 -18.38 -20.24
CA THR A 2 5.00 -17.42 -19.13
C THR A 2 3.64 -17.39 -18.44
N SER A 3 3.51 -18.17 -17.36
CA SER A 3 2.37 -18.03 -16.44
C SER A 3 2.43 -16.63 -15.83
N SER A 4 1.64 -15.70 -16.35
CA SER A 4 1.51 -14.37 -15.77
C SER A 4 0.85 -14.53 -14.40
N ARG A 5 1.57 -14.17 -13.33
CA ARG A 5 1.01 -14.16 -11.96
C ARG A 5 -0.30 -13.37 -11.97
N PRO A 6 -1.40 -13.89 -11.41
CA PRO A 6 -2.67 -13.16 -11.40
C PRO A 6 -2.55 -11.87 -10.60
N LEU A 7 -3.23 -10.81 -11.05
CA LEU A 7 -3.25 -9.53 -10.35
C LEU A 7 -3.98 -9.67 -9.00
N PRO A 8 -3.50 -8.97 -7.96
CA PRO A 8 -4.07 -9.07 -6.63
C PRO A 8 -5.51 -8.54 -6.58
N VAL A 9 -6.28 -9.13 -5.68
CA VAL A 9 -7.65 -8.73 -5.38
C VAL A 9 -7.74 -8.36 -3.92
N ILE A 10 -8.29 -7.18 -3.65
CA ILE A 10 -8.60 -6.73 -2.29
C ILE A 10 -10.12 -6.78 -2.10
N VAL A 11 -10.56 -7.37 -1.00
CA VAL A 11 -11.98 -7.41 -0.63
C VAL A 11 -12.15 -6.60 0.66
N ILE A 12 -13.04 -5.61 0.63
CA ILE A 12 -13.40 -4.78 1.78
C ILE A 12 -14.92 -4.87 1.94
N GLY A 13 -15.38 -5.50 3.02
CA GLY A 13 -16.80 -5.81 3.21
C GLY A 13 -17.32 -6.74 2.10
N GLN A 14 -18.34 -6.28 1.36
CA GLN A 14 -18.92 -7.01 0.22
C GLN A 14 -18.35 -6.55 -1.14
N VAL A 15 -17.42 -5.61 -1.15
CA VAL A 15 -16.88 -5.01 -2.38
C VAL A 15 -15.55 -5.65 -2.73
N ARG A 16 -15.40 -6.05 -4.00
CA ARG A 16 -14.18 -6.65 -4.56
C ARG A 16 -13.48 -5.64 -5.49
N TYR A 17 -12.23 -5.34 -5.19
CA TYR A 17 -11.37 -4.46 -5.97
C TYR A 17 -10.33 -5.29 -6.72
N GLN A 18 -10.39 -5.23 -8.05
CA GLN A 18 -9.38 -5.82 -8.92
C GLN A 18 -8.28 -4.79 -9.14
N LEU A 19 -7.07 -5.06 -8.67
CA LEU A 19 -5.94 -4.16 -8.89
C LEU A 19 -5.42 -4.31 -10.32
N THR A 20 -4.94 -3.19 -10.87
CA THR A 20 -4.33 -3.12 -12.20
C THR A 20 -2.80 -3.29 -12.15
N ARG A 21 -2.19 -3.13 -10.97
CA ARG A 21 -0.76 -3.34 -10.71
C ARG A 21 -0.52 -4.45 -9.69
N HIS A 22 0.67 -5.05 -9.76
CA HIS A 22 1.14 -5.91 -8.67
C HIS A 22 1.46 -5.08 -7.43
N VAL A 23 1.30 -5.71 -6.27
CA VAL A 23 1.78 -5.16 -4.99
C VAL A 23 3.00 -5.96 -4.59
N LEU A 24 4.12 -5.25 -4.48
CA LEU A 24 5.43 -5.79 -4.15
C LEU A 24 5.78 -5.31 -2.73
N TRP A 25 6.27 -6.21 -1.90
CA TRP A 25 6.49 -5.95 -0.48
C TRP A 25 7.99 -5.98 -0.21
N ALA A 26 8.53 -4.96 0.44
CA ALA A 26 9.86 -5.07 1.03
C ALA A 26 9.87 -6.13 2.14
N SER A 27 11.06 -6.58 2.53
CA SER A 27 11.23 -7.63 3.54
C SER A 27 10.51 -7.28 4.84
N GLY A 28 9.74 -8.22 5.39
CA GLY A 28 8.94 -8.04 6.62
C GLY A 28 7.64 -7.23 6.49
N VAL A 29 7.50 -6.37 5.47
CA VAL A 29 6.34 -5.46 5.34
C VAL A 29 5.03 -6.22 5.12
N HIS A 30 5.08 -7.34 4.40
CA HIS A 30 3.90 -8.19 4.22
C HIS A 30 3.43 -8.81 5.54
N ASP A 31 4.36 -9.19 6.42
CA ASP A 31 4.02 -9.76 7.73
C ASP A 31 3.43 -8.70 8.65
N ASP A 32 3.98 -7.47 8.64
CA ASP A 32 3.40 -6.32 9.36
C ASP A 32 1.97 -6.02 8.91
N TYR A 33 1.72 -6.08 7.60
CA TYR A 33 0.40 -5.93 7.01
C TYR A 33 -0.56 -7.02 7.48
N LEU A 34 -0.13 -8.29 7.47
CA LEU A 34 -0.96 -9.40 7.93
C LEU A 34 -1.20 -9.38 9.44
N GLU A 35 -0.24 -8.92 10.24
CA GLU A 35 -0.41 -8.78 11.68
C GLU A 35 -1.50 -7.75 12.01
N TRP A 36 -1.59 -6.65 11.25
CA TRP A 36 -2.70 -5.70 11.44
C TRP A 36 -4.07 -6.33 11.29
N ARG A 37 -4.22 -7.34 10.44
CA ARG A 37 -5.48 -8.09 10.33
C ARG A 37 -5.88 -8.75 11.65
N ARG A 38 -4.90 -9.18 12.46
CA ARG A 38 -5.11 -9.87 13.74
C ARG A 38 -5.24 -8.90 14.90
N THR A 39 -4.48 -7.80 14.88
CA THR A 39 -4.34 -6.88 16.02
C THR A 39 -5.21 -5.63 15.90
N ASP A 40 -5.47 -5.13 14.69
CA ASP A 40 -6.29 -3.94 14.45
C ASP A 40 -6.95 -3.97 13.05
N ALA A 41 -8.15 -4.56 13.00
CA ALA A 41 -8.92 -4.69 11.76
C ALA A 41 -9.24 -3.33 11.10
N LYS A 42 -9.39 -2.25 11.88
CA LYS A 42 -9.66 -0.91 11.32
C LYS A 42 -8.42 -0.36 10.62
N ARG A 43 -7.23 -0.58 11.18
CA ARG A 43 -5.96 -0.19 10.55
C ARG A 43 -5.69 -1.05 9.32
N PHE A 44 -5.96 -2.35 9.38
CA PHE A 44 -5.86 -3.25 8.23
C PHE A 44 -6.73 -2.80 7.06
N GLU A 45 -8.03 -2.55 7.30
CA GLU A 45 -8.94 -2.07 6.25
C GLU A 45 -8.51 -0.70 5.70
N ARG A 46 -8.00 0.19 6.56
CA ARG A 46 -7.47 1.48 6.11
C ARG A 46 -6.29 1.33 5.16
N ILE A 47 -5.36 0.42 5.45
CA ILE A 47 -4.23 0.12 4.56
C ILE A 47 -4.74 -0.45 3.23
N GLN A 48 -5.70 -1.39 3.27
CA GLN A 48 -6.31 -1.93 2.06
C GLN A 48 -6.94 -0.85 1.18
N ARG A 49 -7.70 0.07 1.78
CA ARG A 49 -8.30 1.21 1.05
C ARG A 49 -7.25 2.12 0.44
N LEU A 50 -6.13 2.35 1.13
CA LEU A 50 -5.02 3.12 0.58
C LEU A 50 -4.35 2.41 -0.60
N ILE A 51 -4.12 1.09 -0.52
CA ILE A 51 -3.54 0.32 -1.64
C ILE A 51 -4.44 0.38 -2.87
N VAL A 52 -5.75 0.21 -2.70
CA VAL A 52 -6.73 0.35 -3.79
C VAL A 52 -6.68 1.75 -4.41
N ASP A 53 -6.62 2.80 -3.58
CA ASP A 53 -6.57 4.18 -4.10
C ASP A 53 -5.21 4.51 -4.74
N ILE A 54 -4.08 3.98 -4.23
CA ILE A 54 -2.76 4.13 -4.86
C ILE A 54 -2.74 3.52 -6.26
N ASP A 55 -3.45 2.41 -6.48
CA ASP A 55 -3.54 1.81 -7.81
C ASP A 55 -4.25 2.73 -8.82
N GLN A 56 -5.24 3.52 -8.39
CA GLN A 56 -5.96 4.42 -9.29
C GLN A 56 -5.33 5.81 -9.38
N HIS A 57 -4.87 6.33 -8.24
CA HIS A 57 -4.42 7.70 -8.06
C HIS A 57 -3.06 7.73 -7.34
N PRO A 58 -1.95 7.25 -7.93
CA PRO A 58 -0.69 7.05 -7.22
C PRO A 58 -0.19 8.26 -6.42
N PHE A 59 -0.40 9.49 -6.89
CA PHE A 59 0.17 10.71 -6.31
C PHE A 59 -0.88 11.70 -5.79
N SER A 60 -2.13 11.25 -5.65
CA SER A 60 -3.26 12.06 -5.17
C SER A 60 -4.28 11.19 -4.43
N GLY A 61 -5.35 11.78 -3.90
CA GLY A 61 -6.44 11.03 -3.27
C GLY A 61 -6.24 10.79 -1.77
N LEU A 62 -6.55 9.58 -1.32
CA LEU A 62 -6.71 9.26 0.10
C LEU A 62 -5.38 9.31 0.86
N GLY A 63 -5.47 9.80 2.10
CA GLY A 63 -4.34 9.74 3.04
C GLY A 63 -3.31 10.83 2.85
N LYS A 64 -3.63 11.95 2.18
CA LYS A 64 -2.72 13.09 2.00
C LYS A 64 -1.35 12.64 1.45
N PRO A 65 -1.29 12.26 0.16
CA PRO A 65 -0.05 11.80 -0.44
C PRO A 65 1.02 12.89 -0.41
N GLU A 66 2.19 12.55 0.12
CA GLU A 66 3.32 13.47 0.26
C GLU A 66 4.58 12.85 -0.35
N PRO A 67 5.25 13.53 -1.29
CA PRO A 67 6.50 13.04 -1.86
C PRO A 67 7.62 13.11 -0.82
N LEU A 68 8.36 12.03 -0.68
CA LEU A 68 9.51 11.95 0.21
C LEU A 68 10.76 12.52 -0.47
N ARG A 69 11.73 12.94 0.35
CA ARG A 69 12.94 13.67 -0.09
C ARG A 69 14.22 12.93 0.31
N HIS A 70 15.36 13.43 -0.16
CA HIS A 70 16.71 12.93 0.16
C HIS A 70 16.87 11.44 -0.20
N ASN A 71 17.24 10.60 0.77
CA ASN A 71 17.49 9.17 0.59
C ASN A 71 16.24 8.39 0.15
N LEU A 72 15.06 9.02 0.21
CA LEU A 72 13.77 8.45 -0.14
C LEU A 72 13.13 9.18 -1.33
N ALA A 73 13.93 9.97 -2.08
CA ALA A 73 13.46 10.65 -3.27
C ALA A 73 12.87 9.64 -4.27
N GLY A 74 11.66 9.95 -4.76
CA GLY A 74 10.88 9.06 -5.62
C GLY A 74 9.80 8.27 -4.86
N ALA A 75 9.99 8.00 -3.57
CA ALA A 75 8.97 7.40 -2.73
C ALA A 75 7.92 8.44 -2.27
N TRP A 76 6.79 7.92 -1.82
CA TRP A 76 5.63 8.67 -1.37
C TRP A 76 5.15 8.11 -0.04
N SER A 77 4.61 8.98 0.80
CA SER A 77 3.95 8.58 2.03
C SER A 77 2.46 8.94 2.02
N ARG A 78 1.65 8.13 2.70
CA ARG A 78 0.24 8.41 2.98
C ARG A 78 -0.09 8.11 4.43
N HIS A 79 -0.96 8.93 5.00
CA HIS A 79 -1.49 8.80 6.36
C HIS A 79 -2.42 7.59 6.45
N VAL A 80 -1.96 6.57 7.18
CA VAL A 80 -2.83 5.50 7.69
C VAL A 80 -3.64 6.05 8.86
N ARG A 81 -2.96 6.68 9.83
CA ARG A 81 -3.51 7.41 10.99
C ARG A 81 -2.59 8.60 11.33
N GLN A 82 -2.81 9.26 12.47
CA GLN A 82 -1.91 10.33 12.94
C GLN A 82 -0.47 9.84 13.06
N GLU A 83 -0.28 8.64 13.60
CA GLU A 83 1.04 8.13 13.96
C GLU A 83 1.71 7.37 12.81
N HIS A 84 0.97 6.53 12.07
CA HIS A 84 1.55 5.65 11.06
C HIS A 84 1.41 6.17 9.63
N ARG A 85 2.45 5.91 8.82
CA ARG A 85 2.52 6.16 7.39
C ARG A 85 2.63 4.85 6.60
N LEU A 86 1.98 4.85 5.43
CA LEU A 86 2.22 3.88 4.37
C LEU A 86 3.22 4.51 3.41
N ILE A 87 4.34 3.84 3.19
CA ILE A 87 5.43 4.33 2.33
C ILE A 87 5.50 3.44 1.09
N TYR A 88 5.51 4.07 -0.07
CA TYR A 88 5.46 3.35 -1.33
C TYR A 88 6.19 4.06 -2.47
N HIS A 89 6.49 3.29 -3.52
CA HIS A 89 6.93 3.76 -4.82
C HIS A 89 6.12 3.06 -5.91
N VAL A 90 5.93 3.72 -7.05
CA VAL A 90 5.20 3.15 -8.19
C VAL A 90 6.09 3.19 -9.42
N ASP A 91 6.27 2.04 -10.06
CA ASP A 91 6.99 1.90 -11.32
C ASP A 91 6.31 0.88 -12.26
N ASN A 92 7.02 0.47 -13.31
CA ASN A 92 6.53 -0.48 -14.31
C ASN A 92 6.28 -1.89 -13.76
N GLN A 93 6.87 -2.25 -12.61
CA GLN A 93 6.64 -3.55 -11.97
C GLN A 93 5.41 -3.52 -11.06
N GLY A 94 5.10 -2.36 -10.47
CA GLY A 94 3.86 -2.14 -9.72
C GLY A 94 4.03 -1.18 -8.56
N ILE A 95 3.28 -1.45 -7.49
CA ILE A 95 3.29 -0.68 -6.25
C ILE A 95 4.24 -1.37 -5.27
N HIS A 96 5.37 -0.76 -4.99
CA HIS A 96 6.34 -1.23 -3.99
C HIS A 96 5.98 -0.63 -2.64
N LEU A 97 5.68 -1.47 -1.65
CA LEU A 97 5.41 -1.05 -0.28
C LEU A 97 6.65 -1.26 0.58
N TYR A 98 7.19 -0.16 1.10
CA TYR A 98 8.38 -0.14 1.96
C TYR A 98 8.03 -0.13 3.44
N SER A 99 6.84 0.36 3.81
CA SER A 99 6.33 0.29 5.19
C SER A 99 4.83 0.49 5.24
N VAL A 100 4.19 -0.10 6.25
CA VAL A 100 2.79 0.13 6.64
C VAL A 100 2.65 0.51 8.11
N ARG A 101 3.77 0.83 8.78
CA ARG A 101 3.87 1.15 10.21
C ARG A 101 4.69 2.38 10.51
N ASP A 102 5.33 2.98 9.52
CA ASP A 102 6.40 3.95 9.76
C ASP A 102 5.90 5.19 10.50
N HIS A 103 6.78 5.71 11.35
CA HIS A 103 6.64 7.01 11.99
C HIS A 103 7.83 7.83 11.49
N TYR A 104 7.62 8.59 10.41
CA TYR A 104 8.57 9.64 10.06
C TYR A 104 8.58 10.74 11.11
#